data_AF-A0A6P2A9V1-F1
#
_entry.id   AF-A0A6P2A9V1-F1
#
_cell.length_a   1.000
_cell.length_b   1.000
_cell.length_c   1.000
_cell.angle_alpha   90.00
_cell.angle_beta   90.00
_cell.angle_gamma   90.00
#
_symmetry.space_group_name_H-M   'P 1'
#
loop_
_entity.id
_entity.type
_entity.pdbx_description
1 polymer ?
#
loop_
_entity_poly.entity_id
_entity_poly.type
_entity_poly.pdbx_seq_one_letter_code
_entity_poly.pdbx_strand_id
1 'polypeptide(L)'
;MITGMGGASERARLDLAILIVEALVSAYESELDEALRELTRNAGDRRRLGRWQQSVAPVLSELRVARAALYAAREVDLHTDRHGQVLLLIDGRPLWVAWPRVAGQNRLEREVVAEFCRRHACPSAESADATQPAAVQGGWVLSQGRPPGWETVDGLRCEFPDLSSRGEREATCRALATDLYALAAALREAARRGGRIEWRHLALDTGPAQARQRVVVTEGGDYLSVAVPALAGNPVDWTEVRRWLRARTEGRSVTATVLRAH
;
A
#
# COMPACT_ATOMS: atom_id res chain seq x y z
N MET A 1 -5.29 11.84 4.27
CA MET A 1 -6.21 11.86 5.44
C MET A 1 -7.29 10.77 5.36
N ILE A 2 -7.71 10.34 4.17
CA ILE A 2 -8.61 9.19 3.98
C ILE A 2 -7.94 7.84 4.32
N THR A 3 -6.61 7.80 4.33
CA THR A 3 -5.70 6.67 4.57
C THR A 3 -5.84 5.96 5.92
N GLY A 4 -6.52 6.53 6.92
CA GLY A 4 -6.59 5.99 8.29
C GLY A 4 -7.80 5.09 8.60
N MET A 5 -8.72 4.86 7.66
CA MET A 5 -10.05 4.31 7.95
C MET A 5 -10.25 2.84 7.55
N GLY A 6 -9.15 2.09 7.34
CA GLY A 6 -9.20 0.68 6.91
C GLY A 6 -9.85 -0.31 7.89
N GLY A 7 -10.14 0.12 9.13
CA GLY A 7 -10.84 -0.68 10.15
C GLY A 7 -12.33 -0.36 10.33
N ALA A 8 -12.92 0.44 9.43
CA ALA A 8 -14.32 0.86 9.53
C ALA A 8 -15.30 -0.30 9.22
N SER A 9 -16.47 -0.29 9.86
CA SER A 9 -17.54 -1.26 9.57
C SER A 9 -17.90 -1.23 8.08
N GLU A 10 -18.47 -2.32 7.55
CA GLU A 10 -18.88 -2.42 6.14
C GLU A 10 -19.77 -1.24 5.70
N ARG A 11 -20.72 -0.86 6.56
CA ARG A 11 -21.57 0.32 6.35
C ARG A 11 -20.78 1.63 6.29
N ALA A 12 -19.78 1.79 7.15
CA ALA A 12 -18.93 2.97 7.14
C ALA A 12 -18.03 3.03 5.89
N ARG A 13 -17.53 1.88 5.39
CA ARG A 13 -16.79 1.81 4.13
C ARG A 13 -17.65 2.21 2.93
N LEU A 14 -18.90 1.73 2.88
CA LEU A 14 -19.86 2.11 1.85
C LEU A 14 -20.18 3.61 1.88
N ASP A 15 -20.49 4.16 3.05
CA ASP A 15 -20.79 5.59 3.22
C ASP A 15 -19.60 6.47 2.78
N LEU A 16 -18.38 6.08 3.14
CA LEU A 16 -17.18 6.80 2.74
C LEU A 16 -16.97 6.75 1.21
N ALA A 17 -17.18 5.59 0.58
CA ALA A 17 -17.06 5.44 -0.86
C ALA A 17 -18.09 6.31 -1.61
N ILE A 18 -19.33 6.38 -1.10
CA ILE A 18 -20.36 7.29 -1.62
C ILE A 18 -19.88 8.74 -1.55
N LEU A 19 -19.41 9.20 -0.39
CA LEU A 19 -18.90 10.57 -0.23
C LEU A 19 -17.75 10.88 -1.19
N ILE A 20 -16.82 9.95 -1.39
CA ILE A 20 -15.69 10.12 -2.32
C ILE A 20 -16.18 10.25 -3.76
N VAL A 21 -17.05 9.33 -4.22
CA VAL A 21 -17.54 9.35 -5.60
C VAL A 21 -18.42 10.58 -5.87
N GLU A 22 -19.26 10.97 -4.92
CA GLU A 22 -20.05 12.20 -5.04
C GLU A 22 -19.16 13.45 -5.12
N ALA A 23 -18.13 13.53 -4.28
CA ALA A 23 -17.17 14.63 -4.32
C ALA A 23 -16.40 14.68 -5.64
N LEU A 24 -16.00 13.53 -6.18
CA LEU A 24 -15.34 13.45 -7.50
C LEU A 24 -16.28 13.94 -8.60
N VAL A 25 -17.52 13.44 -8.67
CA VAL A 25 -18.49 13.87 -9.68
C VAL A 25 -18.71 15.38 -9.59
N SER A 26 -18.94 15.91 -8.39
CA SER A 26 -19.13 17.35 -8.16
C SER A 26 -17.92 18.18 -8.58
N ALA A 27 -16.70 17.71 -8.29
CA ALA A 27 -15.47 18.39 -8.69
C ALA A 27 -15.31 18.44 -10.22
N TYR A 28 -15.52 17.33 -10.92
CA TYR A 28 -15.44 17.29 -12.38
C TYR A 28 -16.55 18.10 -13.06
N GLU A 29 -17.77 18.11 -12.51
CA GLU A 29 -18.87 18.94 -13.03
C GLU A 29 -18.59 20.43 -12.83
N SER A 30 -18.04 20.81 -11.67
CA SER A 30 -17.65 22.21 -11.39
C SER A 30 -16.56 22.71 -12.33
N GLU A 31 -15.58 21.86 -12.66
CA GLU A 31 -14.52 22.17 -13.64
C GLU A 31 -15.08 22.35 -15.05
N LEU A 32 -16.07 21.53 -15.44
CA LEU A 32 -16.75 21.68 -16.72
C LEU A 32 -17.49 23.02 -16.80
N ASP A 33 -18.19 23.41 -15.72
CA ASP A 33 -18.90 24.68 -15.64
C ASP A 33 -17.94 25.88 -15.64
N GLU A 34 -16.79 25.79 -14.93
CA GLU A 34 -15.77 26.83 -14.96
C GLU A 34 -15.21 27.02 -16.37
N ALA A 35 -14.86 25.93 -17.04
CA ALA A 35 -14.34 25.97 -18.40
C ALA A 35 -15.36 26.54 -19.41
N LEU A 36 -16.66 26.24 -19.23
CA LEU A 36 -17.74 26.86 -20.01
C LEU A 36 -17.86 28.37 -19.74
N ARG A 37 -17.73 28.80 -18.48
CA ARG A 37 -17.76 30.24 -18.12
C ARG A 37 -16.57 31.00 -18.70
N GLU A 38 -15.39 30.40 -18.74
CA GLU A 38 -14.20 30.99 -19.36
C GLU A 38 -14.36 31.21 -20.86
N LEU A 39 -15.02 30.29 -21.59
CA LEU A 39 -15.33 30.49 -23.01
C LEU A 39 -16.20 31.71 -23.27
N THR A 40 -17.20 31.94 -22.43
CA THR A 40 -18.10 33.09 -22.57
C THR A 40 -17.33 34.40 -22.44
N ARG A 41 -16.21 34.38 -21.70
CA ARG A 41 -15.31 35.53 -21.54
C ARG A 41 -14.26 35.62 -22.67
N ASN A 42 -13.74 34.49 -23.17
CA ASN A 42 -12.66 34.41 -24.16
C ASN A 42 -12.98 33.44 -25.31
N ALA A 43 -13.52 33.97 -26.42
CA ALA A 43 -14.03 33.17 -27.55
C ALA A 43 -12.98 32.39 -28.37
N GLY A 44 -11.69 32.68 -28.20
CA GLY A 44 -10.58 32.09 -28.99
C GLY A 44 -10.28 30.61 -28.71
N ASP A 45 -10.73 30.06 -27.58
CA ASP A 45 -10.31 28.74 -27.09
C ASP A 45 -11.31 27.59 -27.35
N ARG A 46 -12.36 27.82 -28.14
CA ARG A 46 -13.43 26.82 -28.42
C ARG A 46 -12.93 25.44 -28.88
N ARG A 47 -11.91 25.39 -29.74
CA ARG A 47 -11.34 24.12 -30.25
C ARG A 47 -10.48 23.38 -29.21
N ARG A 48 -9.82 24.10 -28.30
CA ARG A 48 -9.06 23.50 -27.20
C ARG A 48 -10.02 22.94 -26.16
N LEU A 49 -11.10 23.64 -25.86
CA LEU A 49 -12.12 23.15 -24.93
C LEU A 49 -12.87 21.93 -25.46
N GLY A 50 -13.30 21.93 -26.73
CA GLY A 50 -14.01 20.78 -27.29
C GLY A 50 -13.23 19.46 -27.15
N ARG A 51 -11.90 19.53 -27.32
CA ARG A 51 -10.99 18.39 -27.10
C ARG A 51 -10.87 18.02 -25.61
N TRP A 52 -10.81 19.00 -24.72
CA TRP A 52 -10.76 18.74 -23.28
C TRP A 52 -12.08 18.13 -22.76
N GLN A 53 -13.24 18.64 -23.17
CA GLN A 53 -14.55 18.06 -22.83
C GLN A 53 -14.70 16.62 -23.32
N GLN A 54 -14.25 16.34 -24.55
CA GLN A 54 -14.19 14.98 -25.08
C GLN A 54 -13.27 14.07 -24.25
N SER A 55 -12.22 14.60 -23.63
CA SER A 55 -11.33 13.83 -22.76
C SER A 55 -11.88 13.62 -21.34
N VAL A 56 -12.72 14.53 -20.83
CA VAL A 56 -13.31 14.45 -19.48
C VAL A 56 -14.62 13.64 -19.47
N ALA A 57 -15.38 13.64 -20.56
CA ALA A 57 -16.66 12.94 -20.65
C ALA A 57 -16.57 11.44 -20.31
N PRO A 58 -15.55 10.67 -20.74
CA PRO A 58 -15.39 9.27 -20.33
C PRO A 58 -15.21 9.10 -18.83
N VAL A 59 -14.42 9.97 -18.19
CA VAL A 59 -14.16 9.93 -16.74
C VAL A 59 -15.45 10.22 -15.96
N LEU A 60 -16.20 11.26 -16.33
CA LEU A 60 -17.50 11.57 -15.71
C LEU A 60 -18.51 10.43 -15.91
N SER A 61 -18.51 9.78 -17.08
CA SER A 61 -19.37 8.63 -17.34
C SER A 61 -19.01 7.46 -16.41
N GLU A 62 -17.72 7.15 -16.26
CA GLU A 62 -17.24 6.10 -15.36
C GLU A 62 -17.61 6.40 -13.90
N LEU A 63 -17.43 7.64 -13.45
CA LEU A 63 -17.82 8.05 -12.09
C LEU A 63 -19.33 7.95 -11.86
N ARG A 64 -20.16 8.27 -12.85
CA ARG A 64 -21.63 8.12 -12.75
C ARG A 64 -22.04 6.66 -12.69
N VAL A 65 -21.39 5.79 -13.46
CA VAL A 65 -21.60 4.33 -13.39
C VAL A 65 -21.18 3.80 -12.03
N ALA A 66 -20.03 4.21 -11.50
CA ALA A 66 -19.58 3.83 -10.17
C ALA A 66 -20.53 4.32 -9.07
N ARG A 67 -21.02 5.56 -9.17
CA ARG A 67 -22.04 6.11 -8.25
C ARG A 67 -23.30 5.25 -8.24
N ALA A 68 -23.80 4.87 -9.43
CA ALA A 68 -24.95 3.99 -9.53
C ALA A 68 -24.68 2.60 -8.94
N ALA A 69 -23.48 2.05 -9.18
CA ALA A 69 -23.08 0.76 -8.66
C ALA A 69 -23.02 0.72 -7.12
N LEU A 70 -22.62 1.81 -6.46
CA LEU A 70 -22.55 1.89 -5.00
C LEU A 70 -23.90 1.66 -4.31
N TYR A 71 -25.02 2.07 -4.91
CA TYR A 71 -26.35 1.84 -4.33
C TYR A 71 -26.80 0.37 -4.34
N ALA A 72 -26.17 -0.47 -5.16
CA ALA A 72 -26.47 -1.90 -5.27
C ALA A 72 -25.26 -2.78 -4.88
N ALA A 73 -24.17 -2.17 -4.41
CA ALA A 73 -22.95 -2.88 -4.09
C ALA A 73 -23.16 -3.79 -2.88
N ARG A 74 -22.65 -5.02 -2.99
CA ARG A 74 -22.62 -5.97 -1.87
C ARG A 74 -21.32 -5.85 -1.09
N GLU A 75 -20.24 -5.48 -1.78
CA GLU A 75 -18.92 -5.33 -1.18
C GLU A 75 -18.28 -4.04 -1.70
N VAL A 76 -17.78 -3.23 -0.76
CA VAL A 76 -17.02 -2.03 -1.07
C VAL A 76 -15.77 -2.00 -0.21
N ASP A 77 -14.63 -1.98 -0.88
CA ASP A 77 -13.33 -1.83 -0.24
C ASP A 77 -12.68 -0.52 -0.61
N LEU A 78 -12.06 0.10 0.39
CA LEU A 78 -11.24 1.28 0.23
C LEU A 78 -9.80 0.92 0.53
N HIS A 79 -8.93 1.31 -0.39
CA HIS A 79 -7.52 1.03 -0.33
C HIS A 79 -6.72 2.28 -0.57
N THR A 80 -5.60 2.38 0.13
CA THR A 80 -4.58 3.40 -0.14
C THR A 80 -3.24 2.75 -0.40
N ASP A 81 -2.51 3.31 -1.37
CA ASP A 81 -1.14 2.93 -1.66
C ASP A 81 -0.14 3.72 -0.77
N ARG A 82 1.16 3.45 -0.94
CA ARG A 82 2.24 4.14 -0.22
C ARG A 82 2.36 5.64 -0.53
N HIS A 83 1.78 6.11 -1.64
CA HIS A 83 1.78 7.51 -2.05
C HIS A 83 0.50 8.23 -1.59
N GLY A 84 -0.39 7.54 -0.89
CA GLY A 84 -1.68 8.07 -0.44
C GLY A 84 -2.75 8.11 -1.53
N GLN A 85 -2.50 7.48 -2.70
CA GLN A 85 -3.48 7.35 -3.75
C GLN A 85 -4.58 6.39 -3.31
N VAL A 86 -5.84 6.83 -3.40
CA VAL A 86 -7.00 6.03 -3.02
C VAL A 86 -7.49 5.21 -4.23
N LEU A 87 -7.79 3.94 -3.98
CA LEU A 87 -8.44 3.00 -4.88
C LEU A 87 -9.70 2.48 -4.17
N LEU A 88 -10.83 2.56 -4.86
CA LEU A 88 -12.08 1.92 -4.45
C LEU A 88 -12.26 0.61 -5.24
N LEU A 89 -12.68 -0.46 -4.58
CA LEU A 89 -13.17 -1.67 -5.23
C LEU A 89 -14.67 -1.77 -4.96
N ILE A 90 -15.48 -1.78 -6.02
CA ILE A 90 -16.95 -1.88 -5.94
C ILE A 90 -17.35 -3.20 -6.57
N ASP A 91 -17.72 -4.19 -5.75
CA ASP A 91 -17.90 -5.59 -6.16
C ASP A 91 -16.70 -6.10 -7.01
N GLY A 92 -15.47 -5.82 -6.54
CA GLY A 92 -14.23 -6.20 -7.22
C GLY A 92 -13.84 -5.34 -8.43
N ARG A 93 -14.66 -4.37 -8.86
CA ARG A 93 -14.31 -3.45 -9.95
C ARG A 93 -13.50 -2.25 -9.42
N PRO A 94 -12.29 -1.99 -9.95
CA PRO A 94 -11.44 -0.91 -9.47
C PRO A 94 -11.89 0.46 -9.98
N LEU A 95 -11.91 1.44 -9.09
CA LEU A 95 -12.07 2.86 -9.39
C LEU A 95 -10.96 3.67 -8.70
N TRP A 96 -10.10 4.29 -9.51
CA TRP A 96 -9.06 5.18 -9.00
C TRP A 96 -9.62 6.55 -8.64
N VAL A 97 -9.31 7.03 -7.44
CA VAL A 97 -9.76 8.34 -6.95
C VAL A 97 -8.79 9.41 -7.45
N ALA A 98 -9.04 9.94 -8.64
CA ALA A 98 -8.20 10.98 -9.25
C ALA A 98 -8.95 12.32 -9.31
N TRP A 99 -8.51 13.29 -8.51
CA TRP A 99 -9.07 14.64 -8.50
C TRP A 99 -8.68 15.41 -9.78
N PRO A 100 -9.59 16.24 -10.34
CA PRO A 100 -9.34 16.92 -11.61
C PRO A 100 -8.22 17.96 -11.54
N ARG A 101 -8.01 18.60 -10.38
CA ARG A 101 -6.88 19.49 -10.10
C ARG A 101 -6.16 19.07 -8.83
N VAL A 102 -4.83 19.02 -8.91
CA VAL A 102 -3.96 18.83 -7.73
C VAL A 102 -4.10 20.01 -6.77
N ALA A 103 -4.19 21.23 -7.32
CA ALA A 103 -4.51 22.42 -6.56
C ALA A 103 -5.97 22.34 -6.06
N GLY A 104 -6.15 22.15 -4.75
CA GLY A 104 -7.47 22.03 -4.11
C GLY A 104 -7.85 20.62 -3.66
N GLN A 105 -7.11 19.58 -4.09
CA GLN A 105 -7.30 18.19 -3.62
C GLN A 105 -7.36 18.10 -2.09
N ASN A 106 -6.38 18.69 -1.39
CA ASN A 106 -6.34 18.68 0.08
C ASN A 106 -7.57 19.31 0.75
N ARG A 107 -8.23 20.28 0.08
CA ARG A 107 -9.46 20.88 0.60
C ARG A 107 -10.62 19.89 0.43
N LEU A 108 -10.80 19.35 -0.77
CA LEU A 108 -11.87 18.38 -1.07
C LEU A 108 -11.77 17.13 -0.20
N GLU A 109 -10.56 16.58 -0.02
CA GLU A 109 -10.34 15.43 0.87
C GLU A 109 -10.70 15.75 2.32
N ARG A 110 -10.40 16.95 2.81
CA ARG A 110 -10.78 17.37 4.17
C ARG A 110 -12.29 17.54 4.31
N GLU A 111 -12.97 18.05 3.29
CA GLU A 111 -14.43 18.17 3.27
C GLU A 111 -15.11 16.79 3.31
N VAL A 112 -14.62 15.84 2.51
CA VAL A 112 -15.08 14.44 2.54
C VAL A 112 -14.86 13.81 3.91
N VAL A 113 -13.66 13.96 4.49
CA VAL A 113 -13.35 13.42 5.83
C VAL A 113 -14.22 14.08 6.90
N ALA A 114 -14.39 15.39 6.89
CA ALA A 114 -15.23 16.09 7.86
C ALA A 114 -16.69 15.63 7.76
N GLU A 115 -17.21 15.44 6.56
CA GLU A 115 -18.55 14.92 6.31
C GLU A 115 -18.70 13.47 6.77
N PHE A 116 -17.69 12.63 6.56
CA PHE A 116 -17.66 11.27 7.10
C PHE A 116 -17.66 11.27 8.64
N CYS A 117 -16.79 12.08 9.26
CA CYS A 117 -16.66 12.18 10.71
C CYS A 117 -17.89 12.78 11.41
N ARG A 118 -18.79 13.44 10.68
CA ARG A 118 -20.11 13.83 11.22
C ARG A 118 -21.03 12.62 11.45
N ARG A 119 -20.85 11.54 10.69
CA ARG A 119 -21.71 10.34 10.72
C ARG A 119 -21.04 9.14 11.40
N HIS A 120 -19.72 9.12 11.46
CA HIS A 120 -18.93 8.00 11.94
C HIS A 120 -17.87 8.47 12.94
N ALA A 121 -17.51 7.60 13.89
CA ALA A 121 -16.44 7.89 14.82
C ALA A 121 -15.10 7.95 14.08
N CYS A 122 -14.47 9.12 14.08
CA CYS A 122 -13.12 9.30 13.59
C CYS A 122 -12.14 9.24 14.76
N PRO A 123 -10.98 8.59 14.61
CA PRO A 123 -9.93 8.69 15.63
C PRO A 123 -9.57 10.17 15.79
N SER A 124 -9.66 10.68 17.01
CA SER A 124 -9.12 12.00 17.32
C SER A 124 -7.60 11.95 17.13
N ALA A 125 -7.00 13.09 16.78
CA ALA A 125 -5.55 13.22 16.59
C ALA A 125 -4.73 12.85 17.86
N GLU A 126 -5.37 12.50 18.96
CA GLU A 126 -4.78 12.17 20.27
C GLU A 126 -4.56 10.66 20.49
N SER A 127 -5.04 9.78 19.61
CA SER A 127 -4.90 8.31 19.81
C SER A 127 -3.65 7.69 19.18
N ALA A 128 -2.65 8.50 18.82
CA ALA A 128 -1.40 8.03 18.22
C ALA A 128 -0.32 7.60 19.24
N ASP A 129 -0.64 7.59 20.54
CA ASP A 129 0.28 7.18 21.61
C ASP A 129 -0.14 5.84 22.21
N ALA A 130 0.24 4.77 21.51
CA ALA A 130 0.60 3.53 22.15
C ALA A 130 1.97 3.15 21.62
N THR A 131 2.97 3.15 22.50
CA THR A 131 4.34 2.69 22.25
C THR A 131 4.33 1.24 21.77
N GLN A 132 4.04 1.05 20.47
CA GLN A 132 4.35 -0.15 19.74
C GLN A 132 5.81 -0.04 19.29
N PRO A 133 6.61 -1.13 19.35
CA PRO A 133 7.92 -1.15 18.72
C PRO A 133 7.73 -0.70 17.26
N ALA A 134 8.56 0.25 16.81
CA ALA A 134 8.40 0.95 15.53
C ALA A 134 7.88 0.01 14.45
N ALA A 135 6.57 0.09 14.17
CA ALA A 135 5.90 -0.86 13.30
C ALA A 135 6.59 -0.82 11.94
N VAL A 136 6.88 -2.00 11.36
CA VAL A 136 7.48 -2.08 10.02
C VAL A 136 6.65 -1.20 9.08
N GLN A 137 7.26 -0.12 8.58
CA GLN A 137 6.56 0.82 7.71
C GLN A 137 6.57 0.30 6.28
N GLY A 138 5.39 0.21 5.69
CA GLY A 138 5.18 -0.28 4.34
C GLY A 138 3.74 -0.07 3.91
N GLY A 139 3.50 -0.30 2.63
CA GLY A 139 2.19 -0.10 2.03
C GLY A 139 1.98 -0.98 0.82
N TRP A 140 0.72 -1.11 0.43
CA TRP A 140 0.39 -1.79 -0.82
C TRP A 140 0.84 -0.96 -2.01
N VAL A 141 1.37 -1.66 -3.00
CA VAL A 141 1.86 -1.11 -4.26
C VAL A 141 1.11 -1.83 -5.36
N LEU A 142 0.32 -1.05 -6.07
CA LEU A 142 -0.52 -1.50 -7.17
C LEU A 142 0.04 -0.86 -8.44
N SER A 143 0.37 -1.68 -9.44
CA SER A 143 0.93 -1.20 -10.70
C SER A 143 0.38 -2.03 -11.84
N GLN A 144 0.09 -1.38 -12.97
CA GLN A 144 -0.41 -2.09 -14.14
C GLN A 144 0.62 -3.12 -14.63
N GLY A 145 0.16 -4.32 -14.99
CA GLY A 145 1.01 -5.39 -15.49
C GLY A 145 1.90 -6.10 -14.45
N ARG A 146 1.73 -5.79 -13.16
CA ARG A 146 2.41 -6.51 -12.07
C ARG A 146 1.40 -7.01 -11.02
N PRO A 147 1.63 -8.19 -10.41
CA PRO A 147 0.82 -8.63 -9.28
C PRO A 147 0.84 -7.58 -8.15
N PRO A 148 -0.27 -7.38 -7.43
CA PRO A 148 -0.28 -6.51 -6.26
C PRO A 148 0.74 -7.01 -5.23
N GLY A 149 1.32 -6.10 -4.48
CA GLY A 149 2.25 -6.50 -3.43
C GLY A 149 2.39 -5.46 -2.35
N TRP A 150 2.71 -5.94 -1.15
CA TRP A 150 3.04 -5.07 -0.02
C TRP A 150 4.54 -4.85 0.00
N GLU A 151 4.96 -3.58 0.14
CA GLU A 151 6.36 -3.18 0.09
C GLU A 151 6.73 -2.29 1.28
N THR A 152 7.85 -2.59 1.94
CA THR A 152 8.42 -1.73 2.98
C THR A 152 9.09 -0.50 2.38
N VAL A 153 9.29 0.53 3.20
CA VAL A 153 10.04 1.73 2.79
C VAL A 153 11.49 1.44 2.37
N ASP A 154 12.08 0.34 2.84
CA ASP A 154 13.44 -0.09 2.50
C ASP A 154 13.50 -1.18 1.41
N GLY A 155 12.39 -1.40 0.70
CA GLY A 155 12.33 -2.16 -0.55
C GLY A 155 12.04 -3.66 -0.42
N LEU A 156 11.75 -4.18 0.77
CA LEU A 156 11.30 -5.56 0.92
C LEU A 156 9.87 -5.68 0.39
N ARG A 157 9.63 -6.60 -0.54
CA ARG A 157 8.33 -6.79 -1.20
C ARG A 157 7.82 -8.22 -1.07
N CYS A 158 6.53 -8.37 -0.80
CA CYS A 158 5.78 -9.60 -1.00
C CYS A 158 4.77 -9.40 -2.14
N GLU A 159 4.75 -10.31 -3.10
CA GLU A 159 3.81 -10.31 -4.23
C GLU A 159 2.70 -11.35 -4.01
N PHE A 160 1.48 -10.96 -4.37
CA PHE A 160 0.27 -11.75 -4.21
C PHE A 160 -0.53 -11.78 -5.52
N PRO A 161 -1.31 -12.84 -5.79
CA PRO A 161 -2.04 -12.96 -7.04
C PRO A 161 -3.14 -11.90 -7.19
N ASP A 162 -3.75 -11.50 -6.08
CA ASP A 162 -4.86 -10.54 -6.04
C ASP A 162 -4.88 -9.76 -4.70
N LEU A 163 -5.96 -9.03 -4.42
CA LEU A 163 -6.14 -8.27 -3.19
C LEU A 163 -7.03 -8.97 -2.15
N SER A 164 -7.46 -10.21 -2.39
CA SER A 164 -8.21 -10.99 -1.39
C SER A 164 -7.34 -11.26 -0.17
N SER A 165 -7.97 -11.38 1.01
CA SER A 165 -7.28 -11.59 2.29
C SER A 165 -6.12 -10.60 2.55
N ARG A 166 -6.26 -9.34 2.08
CA ARG A 166 -5.24 -8.28 2.18
C ARG A 166 -4.65 -8.16 3.59
N GLY A 167 -5.49 -8.19 4.62
CA GLY A 167 -5.07 -8.07 6.02
C GLY A 167 -4.14 -9.21 6.46
N GLU A 168 -4.49 -10.45 6.13
CA GLU A 168 -3.67 -11.63 6.43
C GLU A 168 -2.36 -11.61 5.64
N ARG A 169 -2.44 -11.30 4.33
CA ARG A 169 -1.27 -11.20 3.44
C ARG A 169 -0.30 -10.11 3.89
N GLU A 170 -0.83 -8.96 4.29
CA GLU A 170 -0.06 -7.87 4.88
C GLU A 170 0.56 -8.28 6.22
N ALA A 171 -0.19 -8.95 7.10
CA ALA A 171 0.34 -9.46 8.37
C ALA A 171 1.50 -10.44 8.14
N THR A 172 1.37 -11.36 7.19
CA THR A 172 2.44 -12.28 6.78
C THR A 172 3.67 -11.52 6.28
N CYS A 173 3.49 -10.52 5.41
CA CYS A 173 4.62 -9.75 4.89
C CYS A 173 5.29 -8.89 5.98
N ARG A 174 4.51 -8.31 6.90
CA ARG A 174 5.03 -7.57 8.07
C ARG A 174 5.80 -8.48 9.01
N ALA A 175 5.32 -9.69 9.25
CA ALA A 175 6.03 -10.68 10.07
C ALA A 175 7.35 -11.09 9.41
N LEU A 176 7.36 -11.34 8.09
CA LEU A 176 8.57 -11.61 7.32
C LEU A 176 9.56 -10.45 7.35
N ALA A 177 9.09 -9.22 7.20
CA ALA A 177 9.94 -8.04 7.28
C ALA A 177 10.55 -7.88 8.69
N THR A 178 9.78 -8.14 9.74
CA THR A 178 10.26 -8.12 11.13
C THR A 178 11.40 -9.11 11.34
N ASP A 179 11.23 -10.35 10.87
CA ASP A 179 12.25 -11.39 10.94
C ASP A 179 13.51 -11.02 10.14
N LEU A 180 13.34 -10.49 8.94
CA LEU A 180 14.45 -10.06 8.09
C LEU A 180 15.20 -8.86 8.67
N TYR A 181 14.51 -7.96 9.38
CA TYR A 181 15.14 -6.87 10.12
C TYR A 181 15.96 -7.39 11.30
N ALA A 182 15.42 -8.34 12.07
CA ALA A 182 16.13 -8.99 13.16
C ALA A 182 17.37 -9.74 12.66
N LEU A 183 17.26 -10.46 11.54
CA LEU A 183 18.38 -11.14 10.91
C LEU A 183 19.44 -10.15 10.39
N ALA A 184 19.03 -9.07 9.72
CA ALA A 184 19.96 -8.03 9.26
C ALA A 184 20.73 -7.38 10.42
N ALA A 185 20.07 -7.17 11.56
CA ALA A 185 20.71 -6.67 12.77
C ALA A 185 21.72 -7.67 13.35
N ALA A 186 21.35 -8.96 13.44
CA ALA A 186 22.24 -10.03 13.91
C ALA A 186 23.47 -10.19 13.01
N LEU A 187 23.30 -10.12 11.69
CA LEU A 187 24.40 -10.18 10.72
C LEU A 187 25.32 -8.97 10.83
N ARG A 188 24.78 -7.75 10.94
CA ARG A 188 25.59 -6.53 11.17
C ARG A 188 26.41 -6.64 12.43
N GLU A 189 25.82 -7.13 13.49
CA GLU A 189 26.50 -7.30 14.78
C GLU A 189 27.58 -8.40 14.71
N ALA A 190 27.30 -9.53 14.04
CA ALA A 190 28.30 -10.56 13.78
C ALA A 190 29.50 -10.02 12.98
N ALA A 191 29.24 -9.25 11.92
CA ALA A 191 30.28 -8.61 11.11
C ALA A 191 31.12 -7.61 11.92
N ARG A 192 30.50 -6.80 12.79
CA ARG A 192 31.21 -5.87 13.68
C ARG A 192 32.15 -6.57 14.66
N ARG A 193 31.79 -7.78 15.10
CA ARG A 193 32.64 -8.62 15.96
C ARG A 193 33.71 -9.42 15.20
N GLY A 194 33.90 -9.15 13.91
CA GLY A 194 34.89 -9.81 13.06
C GLY A 194 34.43 -11.15 12.48
N GLY A 195 33.14 -11.50 12.60
CA GLY A 195 32.57 -12.69 11.99
C GLY A 195 32.57 -12.60 10.46
N ARG A 196 32.94 -13.68 9.78
CA ARG A 196 32.87 -13.79 8.32
C ARG A 196 31.46 -14.20 7.90
N ILE A 197 30.88 -13.48 6.93
CA ILE A 197 29.58 -13.81 6.33
C ILE A 197 29.80 -14.19 4.87
N GLU A 198 29.50 -15.44 4.53
CA GLU A 198 29.53 -15.94 3.17
C GLU A 198 28.12 -15.93 2.58
N TRP A 199 27.76 -14.80 1.94
CA TRP A 199 26.40 -14.57 1.44
C TRP A 199 25.81 -15.71 0.61
N ARG A 200 26.63 -16.41 -0.19
CA ARG A 200 26.19 -17.56 -1.00
C ARG A 200 25.70 -18.76 -0.17
N HIS A 201 26.22 -18.91 1.05
CA HIS A 201 25.90 -20.00 1.99
C HIS A 201 24.87 -19.57 3.05
N LEU A 202 24.41 -18.32 3.01
CA LEU A 202 23.39 -17.84 3.93
C LEU A 202 22.08 -18.58 3.68
N ALA A 203 21.69 -19.42 4.63
CA ALA A 203 20.46 -20.20 4.59
C ALA A 203 19.93 -20.42 6.01
N LEU A 204 18.63 -20.59 6.12
CA LEU A 204 17.99 -21.03 7.36
C LEU A 204 18.07 -22.56 7.45
N ASP A 205 18.61 -23.05 8.55
CA ASP A 205 18.55 -24.47 8.89
C ASP A 205 17.15 -24.76 9.44
N THR A 206 16.33 -25.42 8.62
CA THR A 206 14.95 -25.80 8.93
C THR A 206 14.94 -27.08 9.79
N GLY A 207 15.53 -27.00 10.97
CA GLY A 207 15.38 -28.02 12.02
C GLY A 207 13.97 -27.97 12.65
N PRO A 208 13.65 -28.90 13.58
CA PRO A 208 12.37 -28.90 14.29
C PRO A 208 12.10 -27.54 14.95
N ALA A 209 10.82 -27.15 15.02
CA ALA A 209 10.37 -25.84 15.49
C ALA A 209 11.03 -25.45 16.82
N GLN A 210 12.00 -24.54 16.74
CA GLN A 210 12.73 -24.00 17.87
C GLN A 210 12.37 -22.53 18.04
N ALA A 211 12.37 -22.04 19.28
CA ALA A 211 12.15 -20.62 19.57
C ALA A 211 13.18 -19.70 18.90
N ARG A 212 14.36 -20.24 18.56
CA ARG A 212 15.38 -19.57 17.75
C ARG A 212 15.87 -20.53 16.67
N GLN A 213 15.89 -20.06 15.44
CA GLN A 213 16.37 -20.80 14.28
C GLN A 213 17.88 -20.58 14.12
N ARG A 214 18.54 -21.57 13.52
CA ARG A 214 19.95 -21.47 13.13
C ARG A 214 20.03 -20.94 11.70
N VAL A 215 20.77 -19.86 11.51
CA VAL A 215 21.08 -19.30 10.21
C VAL A 215 22.55 -19.57 9.92
N VAL A 216 22.82 -20.44 8.96
CA VAL A 216 24.19 -20.76 8.54
C VAL A 216 24.78 -19.54 7.85
N VAL A 217 25.98 -19.13 8.23
CA VAL A 217 26.66 -17.92 7.71
C VAL A 217 27.98 -18.22 7.00
N THR A 218 28.53 -19.43 7.14
CA THR A 218 29.75 -19.87 6.45
C THR A 218 29.61 -21.30 5.92
N GLU A 219 30.41 -21.65 4.92
CA GLU A 219 30.52 -23.04 4.42
C GLU A 219 30.99 -24.03 5.50
N GLY A 220 31.78 -23.54 6.46
CA GLY A 220 32.28 -24.32 7.60
C GLY A 220 31.21 -24.69 8.64
N GLY A 221 29.97 -24.23 8.47
CA GLY A 221 28.87 -24.53 9.37
C GLY A 221 28.71 -23.56 10.54
N ASP A 222 29.41 -22.41 10.53
CA ASP A 222 29.16 -21.37 11.52
C ASP A 222 27.72 -20.88 11.37
N TYR A 223 27.05 -20.64 12.49
CA TYR A 223 25.65 -20.24 12.50
C TYR A 223 25.36 -19.12 13.49
N LEU A 224 24.33 -18.34 13.18
CA LEU A 224 23.70 -17.40 14.09
C LEU A 224 22.40 -18.01 14.60
N SER A 225 22.15 -17.91 15.90
CA SER A 225 20.84 -18.21 16.47
C SER A 225 20.00 -16.93 16.47
N VAL A 226 18.89 -16.90 15.72
CA VAL A 226 18.00 -15.73 15.59
C VAL A 226 16.54 -16.19 15.67
N ALA A 227 15.67 -15.43 16.32
CA ALA A 227 14.23 -15.70 16.31
C ALA A 227 13.64 -15.16 14.99
N VAL A 228 13.36 -16.06 14.06
CA VAL A 228 12.79 -15.76 12.74
C VAL A 228 11.67 -16.77 12.36
N PRO A 229 10.57 -16.82 13.14
CA PRO A 229 9.50 -17.80 12.95
C PRO A 229 8.72 -17.62 11.64
N ALA A 230 8.48 -16.40 11.18
CA ALA A 230 7.81 -16.14 9.90
C ALA A 230 8.70 -16.54 8.72
N LEU A 231 10.01 -16.31 8.80
CA LEU A 231 10.96 -16.76 7.78
C LEU A 231 11.05 -18.29 7.70
N ALA A 232 10.92 -18.97 8.85
CA ALA A 232 10.88 -20.43 8.93
C ALA A 232 9.56 -21.04 8.41
N GLY A 233 8.46 -20.33 8.61
CA GLY A 233 7.12 -20.81 8.28
C GLY A 233 6.62 -20.49 6.87
N ASN A 234 7.36 -19.70 6.08
CA ASN A 234 6.92 -19.25 4.76
C ASN A 234 7.94 -19.58 3.65
N PRO A 235 7.47 -19.94 2.44
CA PRO A 235 8.33 -20.24 1.30
C PRO A 235 8.89 -18.94 0.71
N VAL A 236 10.07 -18.51 1.18
CA VAL A 236 10.74 -17.30 0.70
C VAL A 236 11.74 -17.57 -0.42
N ASP A 237 11.93 -16.57 -1.29
CA ASP A 237 13.00 -16.55 -2.29
C ASP A 237 14.33 -16.19 -1.62
N TRP A 238 15.12 -17.21 -1.28
CA TRP A 238 16.42 -17.02 -0.63
C TRP A 238 17.44 -16.24 -1.46
N THR A 239 17.29 -16.19 -2.79
CA THR A 239 18.16 -15.35 -3.63
C THR A 239 17.85 -13.88 -3.40
N GLU A 240 16.58 -13.52 -3.37
CA GLU A 240 16.13 -12.16 -3.08
C GLU A 240 16.37 -11.75 -1.63
N VAL A 241 16.16 -12.67 -0.68
CA VAL A 241 16.49 -12.45 0.74
C VAL A 241 17.97 -12.14 0.92
N ARG A 242 18.88 -12.94 0.32
CA ARG A 242 20.33 -12.69 0.39
C ARG A 242 20.71 -11.35 -0.23
N ARG A 243 20.12 -11.00 -1.38
CA ARG A 243 20.34 -9.72 -2.07
C ARG A 243 19.93 -8.54 -1.19
N TRP A 244 18.76 -8.64 -0.55
CA TRP A 244 18.24 -7.63 0.35
C TRP A 244 19.07 -7.48 1.63
N LEU A 245 19.38 -8.59 2.31
CA LEU A 245 20.17 -8.59 3.53
C LEU A 245 21.56 -7.98 3.30
N ARG A 246 22.23 -8.34 2.20
CA ARG A 246 23.54 -7.78 1.84
C ARG A 246 23.48 -6.28 1.61
N ALA A 247 22.50 -5.79 0.86
CA ALA A 247 22.33 -4.35 0.67
C ALA A 247 22.11 -3.65 2.01
N ARG A 248 21.25 -4.21 2.88
CA ARG A 248 20.92 -3.64 4.17
C ARG A 248 22.09 -3.60 5.15
N THR A 249 22.94 -4.63 5.18
CA THR A 249 24.14 -4.66 6.03
C THR A 249 25.20 -3.67 5.57
N GLU A 250 25.27 -3.39 4.27
CA GLU A 250 26.11 -2.36 3.65
C GLU A 250 25.48 -0.94 3.70
N GLY A 251 24.31 -0.78 4.32
CA GLY A 251 23.63 0.52 4.43
C GLY A 251 22.93 1.00 3.15
N ARG A 252 22.76 0.13 2.16
CA ARG A 252 22.06 0.39 0.89
C ARG A 252 20.61 -0.11 0.96
N SER A 253 19.74 0.48 0.14
CA SER A 253 18.37 -0.01 -0.09
C SER A 253 18.27 -0.68 -1.46
N VAL A 254 17.52 -1.76 -1.55
CA VAL A 254 17.23 -2.46 -2.80
C VAL A 254 15.81 -3.00 -2.75
N THR A 255 15.06 -2.87 -3.85
CA THR A 255 13.76 -3.55 -3.95
C THR A 255 13.99 -5.03 -4.20
N ALA A 256 13.51 -5.90 -3.31
CA ALA A 256 13.65 -7.35 -3.41
C ALA A 256 12.33 -8.06 -3.10
N THR A 257 11.88 -8.92 -4.01
CA THR A 257 10.63 -9.68 -3.84
C THR A 257 10.94 -10.98 -3.10
N VAL A 258 10.77 -10.97 -1.77
CA VAL A 258 11.15 -12.10 -0.89
C VAL A 258 10.09 -13.19 -0.82
N LEU A 259 8.84 -12.87 -1.17
CA LEU A 259 7.73 -13.82 -1.20
C LEU A 259 6.94 -13.61 -2.49
N ARG A 260 6.61 -14.70 -3.18
CA ARG A 260 5.63 -14.73 -4.27
C ARG A 260 4.58 -15.78 -3.92
N ALA A 261 3.40 -15.33 -3.52
CA ALA A 261 2.27 -16.23 -3.33
C ALA A 261 1.70 -16.59 -4.71
N HIS A 262 1.35 -17.87 -4.90
CA HIS A 262 0.72 -18.39 -6.09
C HIS A 262 -0.77 -18.61 -5.85
#